data_AF-A0A517Y2S2-F1
#
_entry.id   AF-A0A517Y2S2-F1
#
_cell.length_a   1.000
_cell.length_b   1.000
_cell.length_c   1.000
_cell.angle_alpha   90.00
_cell.angle_beta   90.00
_cell.angle_gamma   90.00
#
_symmetry.space_group_name_H-M   'P 1'
#
loop_
_entity.id
_entity.type
_entity.pdbx_description
1 polymer ?
#
loop_
_entity_poly.entity_id
_entity_poly.type
_entity_poly.pdbx_seq_one_letter_code
_entity_poly.pdbx_strand_id
1 'polypeptide(L)'
;MPPILGFSQHAENHPGSDFTPAEWEFAAAVAAYQKRWGRRYPSWREVFGVLVALGYRKVAPPTPLRRMTAAEREVVAQARKAFAEAVPKAPDATPTPPGVSTPG
;
A
#
# COMPACT_ATOMS: atom_id res chain seq x y z
N MET A 1 24.19 5.76 -20.81
CA MET A 1 23.63 5.89 -19.46
C MET A 1 22.26 5.21 -19.50
N PRO A 2 22.04 4.08 -18.83
CA PRO A 2 20.72 3.44 -18.85
C PRO A 2 19.75 4.29 -18.02
N PRO A 3 18.51 4.55 -18.49
CA PRO A 3 17.54 5.32 -17.73
C PRO A 3 17.09 4.50 -16.51
N ILE A 4 17.18 5.12 -15.33
CA ILE A 4 16.61 4.59 -14.11
C ILE A 4 15.08 4.63 -14.28
N LEU A 5 14.49 3.48 -14.64
CA LEU A 5 13.05 3.28 -14.53
C LEU A 5 12.72 3.24 -13.04
N GLY A 6 12.45 4.42 -12.47
CA GLY A 6 11.79 4.53 -11.18
C GLY A 6 10.53 3.68 -11.19
N PHE A 7 10.24 3.04 -10.06
CA PHE A 7 9.14 2.08 -9.85
C PHE A 7 7.71 2.63 -10.10
N SER A 8 7.57 3.78 -10.74
CA SER A 8 6.42 4.06 -11.58
C SER A 8 6.61 3.38 -12.94
N GLN A 9 6.70 2.04 -12.97
CA GLN A 9 6.05 1.36 -14.08
C GLN A 9 4.58 1.77 -13.92
N HIS A 10 4.16 2.78 -14.68
CA HIS A 10 2.78 2.87 -15.08
C HIS A 10 2.44 1.48 -15.60
N ALA A 11 1.72 0.72 -14.78
CA ALA A 11 1.18 -0.54 -15.22
C ALA A 11 0.44 -0.20 -16.51
N GLU A 12 0.98 -0.63 -17.65
CA GLU A 12 0.25 -0.65 -18.91
C GLU A 12 -0.97 -1.58 -18.83
N ASN A 13 -1.21 -2.21 -17.68
CA ASN A 13 -2.54 -2.58 -17.22
C ASN A 13 -3.26 -1.32 -16.74
N HIS A 14 -4.04 -0.68 -17.61
CA HIS A 14 -5.02 0.31 -17.20
C HIS A 14 -5.83 -0.29 -16.03
N PRO A 15 -5.79 0.29 -14.81
CA PRO A 15 -6.54 -0.24 -13.66
C PRO A 15 -8.07 -0.02 -13.79
N GLY A 16 -8.57 0.08 -15.02
CA GLY A 16 -9.98 0.21 -15.39
C GLY A 16 -10.46 -0.81 -16.43
N SER A 17 -9.62 -1.70 -16.96
CA SER A 17 -10.03 -2.56 -18.10
C SER A 17 -10.46 -3.99 -17.76
N ASP A 18 -10.13 -4.53 -16.59
CA ASP A 18 -10.54 -5.90 -16.22
C ASP A 18 -11.10 -5.97 -14.80
N PHE A 19 -12.07 -5.11 -14.49
CA PHE A 19 -12.93 -5.37 -13.33
C PHE A 19 -13.81 -6.57 -13.64
N THR A 20 -13.76 -7.60 -12.80
CA THR A 20 -14.82 -8.61 -12.81
C THR A 20 -16.15 -7.94 -12.47
N PRO A 21 -17.30 -8.51 -12.90
CA PRO A 21 -18.61 -7.95 -12.58
C PRO A 21 -18.81 -7.72 -11.07
N ALA A 22 -18.30 -8.64 -10.24
CA ALA A 22 -18.38 -8.55 -8.78
C ALA A 22 -17.55 -7.38 -8.22
N GLU A 23 -16.35 -7.14 -8.76
CA GLU A 23 -15.52 -6.01 -8.33
C GLU A 23 -16.14 -4.67 -8.76
N TRP A 24 -16.79 -4.63 -9.94
CA TRP A 24 -17.50 -3.44 -10.41
C TRP A 24 -18.72 -3.12 -9.53
N GLU A 25 -19.50 -4.13 -9.16
CA GLU A 25 -20.63 -4.00 -8.24
C GLU A 25 -20.18 -3.49 -6.86
N PHE A 26 -19.10 -4.04 -6.32
CA PHE A 26 -18.51 -3.59 -5.08
C PHE A 26 -18.03 -2.13 -5.16
N ALA A 27 -17.31 -1.77 -6.22
CA ALA A 27 -16.84 -0.40 -6.43
C ALA A 27 -17.99 0.61 -6.53
N ALA A 28 -19.05 0.26 -7.27
CA ALA A 28 -20.25 1.08 -7.39
C ALA A 28 -20.96 1.27 -6.04
N ALA A 29 -21.07 0.20 -5.23
CA ALA A 29 -21.68 0.27 -3.90
C ALA A 29 -20.86 1.14 -2.93
N VAL A 30 -19.53 1.05 -2.98
CA VAL A 30 -18.63 1.91 -2.20
C VAL A 30 -18.76 3.37 -2.65
N ALA A 31 -18.83 3.65 -3.95
CA ALA A 31 -19.04 5.02 -4.45
C ALA A 31 -20.40 5.60 -4.00
N ALA A 32 -21.46 4.79 -4.04
CA ALA A 32 -22.77 5.17 -3.51
C ALA A 32 -22.72 5.46 -2.01
N TYR A 33 -21.95 4.67 -1.24
CA TYR A 33 -21.70 4.92 0.17
C TYR A 33 -21.01 6.28 0.38
N GLN A 34 -19.90 6.53 -0.32
CA GLN A 34 -19.16 7.80 -0.20
C GLN A 34 -20.06 9.01 -0.47
N LYS A 35 -20.88 8.94 -1.53
CA LYS A 35 -21.82 10.01 -1.90
C LYS A 35 -22.90 10.23 -0.85
N ARG A 36 -23.46 9.16 -0.28
CA ARG A 36 -24.55 9.24 0.70
C ARG A 36 -24.11 9.80 2.05
N TRP A 37 -22.92 9.45 2.51
CA TRP A 37 -22.41 9.82 3.84
C TRP A 37 -21.36 10.93 3.82
N GLY A 38 -21.02 11.49 2.66
CA GLY A 38 -20.03 12.56 2.52
C GLY A 38 -18.61 12.14 2.95
N ARG A 39 -18.33 10.84 2.99
CA ARG A 39 -17.07 10.26 3.43
C ARG A 39 -16.18 10.02 2.23
N ARG A 40 -15.10 10.81 2.09
CA ARG A 40 -14.10 10.58 1.02
C ARG A 40 -13.31 9.28 1.21
N TYR A 41 -13.05 8.91 2.46
CA TYR A 41 -12.35 7.68 2.82
C TYR A 41 -13.17 6.92 3.87
N PRO A 42 -13.97 5.92 3.46
CA PRO A 42 -14.64 5.05 4.41
C PRO A 42 -13.61 4.20 5.17
N SER A 43 -13.85 3.98 6.45
CA SER A 43 -13.10 3.04 7.28
C SER A 43 -13.34 1.61 6.84
N TRP A 44 -12.41 0.71 7.16
CA TRP A 44 -12.56 -0.73 6.87
C TRP A 44 -13.83 -1.35 7.46
N ARG A 45 -14.31 -0.81 8.60
CA ARG A 45 -15.59 -1.24 9.19
C ARG A 45 -16.78 -0.85 8.32
N GLU A 46 -16.76 0.35 7.76
CA GLU A 46 -17.82 0.84 6.85
C GLU A 46 -17.79 0.08 5.53
N VAL A 47 -16.60 -0.17 4.96
CA VAL A 47 -16.41 -1.00 3.77
C VAL A 47 -16.93 -2.43 3.99
N PHE A 48 -16.65 -3.02 5.16
CA PHE A 48 -17.22 -4.33 5.52
C PHE A 48 -18.75 -4.28 5.62
N GLY A 49 -19.32 -3.19 6.14
CA GLY A 49 -20.77 -2.96 6.12
C GLY A 49 -21.36 -2.93 4.71
N VAL A 50 -20.68 -2.31 3.74
CA VAL A 50 -21.07 -2.33 2.33
C VAL A 50 -21.06 -3.75 1.77
N LEU A 51 -20.02 -4.55 2.05
CA LEU A 51 -19.97 -5.96 1.65
C LEU A 51 -21.14 -6.77 2.20
N VAL A 52 -21.48 -6.60 3.48
CA VAL A 52 -22.62 -7.27 4.10
C VAL A 52 -23.94 -6.84 3.45
N ALA A 53 -24.10 -5.57 3.11
CA ALA A 53 -25.29 -5.06 2.42
C ALA A 53 -25.42 -5.61 0.99
N LEU A 54 -24.31 -5.90 0.29
CA LEU A 54 -24.28 -6.63 -0.98
C LEU A 54 -24.59 -8.12 -0.84
N GLY A 55 -24.79 -8.62 0.38
CA GLY A 55 -25.13 -10.02 0.63
C GLY A 55 -23.92 -10.92 0.87
N TYR A 56 -22.72 -10.38 1.15
CA TYR A 56 -21.57 -11.18 1.54
C TYR A 56 -21.92 -12.10 2.72
N ARG A 57 -21.69 -13.40 2.53
CA ARG A 57 -21.84 -14.44 3.55
C ARG A 57 -20.61 -15.32 3.56
N LYS A 58 -20.13 -15.65 4.77
CA LYS A 58 -19.05 -16.62 4.93
C LYS A 58 -19.62 -18.03 4.76
N VAL A 59 -19.47 -18.59 3.57
CA VAL A 59 -20.00 -19.93 3.20
C VAL A 59 -18.95 -21.04 3.19
N ALA A 60 -17.67 -20.66 3.27
CA ALA A 60 -16.54 -21.59 3.20
C ALA A 60 -15.49 -21.24 4.27
N PRO A 61 -14.62 -22.20 4.64
CA PRO A 61 -13.42 -21.90 5.39
C PRO A 61 -12.58 -20.85 4.65
N PRO A 62 -11.84 -20.00 5.40
CA PRO A 62 -11.04 -18.94 4.78
C PRO A 62 -9.96 -19.54 3.88
N THR A 63 -9.90 -19.07 2.64
CA THR A 63 -8.77 -19.35 1.75
C THR A 63 -7.59 -18.49 2.19
N PRO A 64 -6.37 -19.06 2.31
CA PRO A 64 -5.20 -18.26 2.60
C PRO A 64 -4.99 -17.23 1.49
N LEU A 65 -4.71 -15.98 1.89
CA LEU A 65 -4.29 -14.97 0.93
C LEU A 65 -3.08 -15.48 0.16
N ARG A 66 -3.03 -15.20 -1.15
CA ARG A 66 -1.92 -15.59 -2.02
C ARG A 66 -0.62 -15.10 -1.39
N ARG A 67 0.21 -16.03 -0.94
CA ARG A 67 1.56 -15.69 -0.47
C ARG A 67 2.42 -15.32 -1.67
N MET A 68 3.31 -14.36 -1.47
CA MET A 68 4.36 -14.09 -2.45
C MET A 68 5.14 -15.37 -2.74
N THR A 69 5.33 -15.65 -4.02
CA THR A 69 6.20 -16.71 -4.53
C THR A 69 7.66 -16.44 -4.15
N ALA A 70 8.51 -17.47 -4.22
CA ALA A 70 9.95 -17.30 -3.96
C ALA A 70 10.58 -16.27 -4.91
N ALA A 71 10.18 -16.27 -6.18
CA ALA A 71 10.64 -15.30 -7.17
C ALA A 71 10.20 -13.86 -6.83
N GLU A 72 8.92 -13.65 -6.48
CA GLU A 72 8.44 -12.32 -6.06
C GLU A 72 9.17 -11.83 -4.79
N ARG A 73 9.48 -12.74 -3.85
CA ARG A 73 10.25 -12.39 -2.65
C ARG A 73 11.68 -11.99 -2.96
N GLU A 74 12.33 -12.70 -3.87
CA GLU A 74 13.69 -12.39 -4.32
C GLU A 74 13.74 -11.02 -5.01
N VAL A 75 12.79 -10.74 -5.90
CA VAL A 75 12.68 -9.41 -6.54
C VAL A 75 12.49 -8.30 -5.50
N VAL A 76 11.64 -8.52 -4.49
CA VAL A 76 11.46 -7.54 -3.42
C VAL A 76 12.73 -7.40 -2.55
N ALA A 77 13.46 -8.48 -2.29
CA ALA A 77 14.72 -8.43 -1.56
C ALA A 77 15.80 -7.65 -2.35
N GLN A 78 15.91 -7.90 -3.65
CA GLN A 78 16.81 -7.17 -4.54
C GLN A 78 16.43 -5.69 -4.64
N ALA A 79 15.15 -5.36 -4.78
CA ALA A 79 14.68 -3.98 -4.79
C ALA A 79 15.00 -3.25 -3.46
N ARG A 80 14.81 -3.93 -2.32
CA ARG A 80 15.18 -3.39 -1.00
C ARG A 80 16.69 -3.16 -0.86
N LYS A 81 17.49 -4.10 -1.34
CA LYS A 81 18.96 -3.99 -1.33
C LYS A 81 19.43 -2.83 -2.22
N ALA A 82 18.94 -2.76 -3.45
CA ALA A 82 19.24 -1.68 -4.39
C ALA A 82 18.83 -0.30 -3.83
N PHE A 83 17.67 -0.23 -3.16
CA PHE A 83 17.25 0.99 -2.48
C PHE A 83 18.20 1.35 -1.32
N ALA A 84 18.58 0.39 -0.48
CA ALA A 84 19.50 0.64 0.63
C ALA A 84 20.90 1.08 0.16
N GLU A 85 21.39 0.55 -0.96
CA GLU A 85 22.66 0.94 -1.58
C GLU A 85 22.59 2.31 -2.27
N ALA A 86 21.42 2.68 -2.79
CA ALA A 86 21.19 3.97 -3.46
C ALA A 86 20.86 5.13 -2.49
N VAL A 87 20.46 4.85 -1.25
CA VAL A 87 20.28 5.87 -0.22
C VAL A 87 21.67 6.23 0.35
N PRO A 88 22.14 7.48 0.18
CA PRO A 88 23.42 7.88 0.78
C PRO A 88 23.33 7.77 2.30
N LYS A 89 24.35 7.17 2.91
CA LYS A 89 24.52 7.11 4.37
C LYS A 89 24.42 8.55 4.90
N ALA A 90 23.40 8.85 5.72
CA ALA A 90 23.31 10.15 6.37
C ALA A 90 24.65 10.40 7.11
N PRO A 91 25.25 11.59 6.97
CA PRO A 91 26.47 11.90 7.71
C PRO A 91 26.18 11.75 9.21
N ASP A 92 27.10 11.12 9.93
CA ASP A 92 27.11 11.00 11.39
C ASP A 92 27.05 12.41 12.00
N ALA A 93 25.85 12.96 12.17
CA ALA A 93 25.62 14.13 12.98
C ALA A 93 25.48 13.65 14.42
N THR A 94 26.61 13.37 15.06
CA THR A 94 26.68 13.34 16.52
C THR A 94 26.29 14.73 17.01
N PRO A 95 25.19 14.92 17.75
CA PRO A 95 24.97 16.19 18.40
C PRO A 95 25.94 16.23 19.58
N THR A 96 27.07 16.92 19.43
CA THR A 96 27.88 17.33 20.58
C THR A 96 26.99 18.20 21.47
N PRO A 97 26.67 17.79 22.72
CA PRO A 97 25.92 18.66 23.61
C PRO A 97 26.79 19.89 23.94
N PRO A 98 26.22 21.11 23.97
CA PRO A 98 26.98 22.30 24.31
C PRO A 98 27.50 22.18 25.75
N GLY A 99 28.80 22.40 25.92
CA GLY A 99 29.46 22.35 27.21
C GLY A 99 28.81 23.31 28.21
N VAL A 100 28.37 22.76 29.34
CA VAL A 100 27.99 23.53 30.51
C VAL A 100 29.29 23.97 31.19
N SER A 101 29.75 25.17 30.88
CA SER A 101 30.77 25.86 31.68
C SER A 101 30.10 26.47 32.90
N THR A 102 30.32 25.87 34.07
CA THR A 102 30.19 26.55 35.37
C THR A 102 31.54 27.18 35.72
N PRO A 103 31.56 28.46 36.09
CA PRO A 103 32.16 28.85 37.37
C PRO A 103 31.20 29.84 38.07
N GLY A 104 30.91 29.77 39.35
CA GLY A 104 31.78 29.66 40.52
C GLY A 104 31.11 30.54 41.59
#